data_AF-S3BUC6-F1
#
_entry.id   AF-S3BUC6-F1
#
_cell.length_a   1.000
_cell.length_b   1.000
_cell.length_c   1.000
_cell.angle_alpha   90.00
_cell.angle_beta   90.00
_cell.angle_gamma   90.00
#
_symmetry.space_group_name_H-M   'P 1'
#
loop_
_entity.id
_entity.type
_entity.pdbx_description
1 polymer ?
#
loop_
_entity_poly.entity_id
_entity_poly.type
_entity_poly.pdbx_seq_one_letter_code
_entity_poly.pdbx_strand_id
1 'polypeptide(L)'
;MSIVVQTHGYADEETPLLIAVHNDLPPGTHVVPVNQPQQRQRKRVAVALAGMFFFRVGALFGASAVALGAFGAHGLKKRISDPVKLQNWQTAAHYQLAHSVAMLAARGNPVASTFFIAGMTMFSGSIYALTLDVERFRWAGPVTPIGGICLILGWLTLVFSRGRIQL
;
A
#
# COMPACT_ATOMS: atom_id res chain seq x y z
N MET A 1 -18.13 9.63 29.20
CA MET A 1 -17.86 8.31 28.59
C MET A 1 -19.02 7.42 28.96
N SER A 2 -19.98 7.22 28.06
CA SER A 2 -21.25 6.57 28.41
C SER A 2 -21.16 5.07 28.23
N ILE A 3 -21.48 4.34 29.30
CA ILE A 3 -21.56 2.87 29.34
C ILE A 3 -23.04 2.50 29.28
N VAL A 4 -23.40 1.53 28.45
CA VAL A 4 -24.72 0.90 28.45
C VAL A 4 -24.52 -0.54 28.85
N VAL A 5 -25.15 -0.94 29.96
CA VAL A 5 -25.21 -2.33 30.42
C VAL A 5 -26.48 -2.93 29.84
N GLN A 6 -26.36 -4.03 29.10
CA GLN A 6 -27.51 -4.74 28.55
C GLN A 6 -27.63 -6.09 29.26
N THR A 7 -28.58 -6.18 30.18
CA THR A 7 -28.92 -7.44 30.87
C THR A 7 -29.66 -8.37 29.91
N HIS A 8 -29.43 -9.68 30.03
CA HIS A 8 -30.18 -10.71 29.31
C HIS A 8 -30.91 -11.56 30.34
N GLY A 9 -32.17 -11.23 30.57
CA GLY A 9 -33.03 -11.86 31.55
C GLY A 9 -34.42 -11.23 31.54
N TYR A 10 -35.32 -11.85 30.78
CA TYR A 10 -36.69 -12.15 31.20
C TYR A 10 -37.44 -11.02 31.96
N ALA A 11 -37.88 -9.99 31.22
CA ALA A 11 -38.91 -9.02 31.64
C ALA A 11 -38.55 -8.22 32.94
N ASP A 12 -39.39 -7.39 33.58
CA ASP A 12 -40.77 -6.92 33.33
C ASP A 12 -40.82 -5.37 33.44
N GLU A 13 -41.86 -4.76 32.86
CA GLU A 13 -42.26 -3.34 33.01
C GLU A 13 -41.28 -2.20 32.61
N GLU A 14 -41.86 -1.01 32.45
CA GLU A 14 -41.16 0.21 32.02
C GLU A 14 -40.40 0.87 33.17
N THR A 15 -39.07 0.99 33.06
CA THR A 15 -38.32 2.02 33.80
C THR A 15 -37.22 2.64 32.93
N PRO A 16 -37.16 3.98 32.80
CA PRO A 16 -36.02 4.66 32.18
C PRO A 16 -34.84 4.60 33.16
N LEU A 17 -34.03 3.55 33.03
CA LEU A 17 -33.01 3.21 34.02
C LEU A 17 -31.92 4.27 34.08
N LEU A 18 -31.98 5.07 35.16
CA LEU A 18 -31.05 6.14 35.50
C LEU A 18 -29.59 5.67 35.46
N ILE A 19 -28.70 6.60 35.12
CA ILE A 19 -27.26 6.35 34.99
C ILE A 19 -26.71 5.87 36.34
N ALA A 20 -26.50 4.56 36.48
CA ALA A 20 -25.88 3.95 37.65
C ALA A 20 -24.37 4.30 37.68
N VAL A 21 -24.04 5.45 38.28
CA VAL A 21 -22.69 5.77 38.75
C VAL A 21 -22.46 5.03 40.07
N HIS A 22 -22.46 3.71 40.01
CA HIS A 22 -22.18 2.84 41.14
C HIS A 22 -20.97 1.98 40.78
N ASN A 23 -19.91 2.02 41.60
CA ASN A 23 -18.64 1.35 41.31
C ASN A 23 -18.72 -0.18 41.49
N ASP A 24 -19.82 -0.67 42.08
CA ASP A 24 -20.05 -2.09 42.37
C ASP A 24 -20.80 -2.76 41.21
N LEU A 25 -20.10 -2.91 40.07
CA LEU A 25 -20.51 -3.82 39.01
C LEU A 25 -20.47 -5.27 39.54
N PRO A 26 -21.53 -6.09 39.36
CA PRO A 26 -21.54 -7.48 39.83
C PRO A 26 -20.32 -8.28 39.34
N PRO A 27 -19.78 -9.21 40.14
CA PRO A 27 -18.69 -10.09 39.71
C PRO A 27 -19.05 -10.82 38.41
N GLY A 28 -18.26 -10.60 37.35
CA GLY A 28 -18.52 -11.12 36.00
C GLY A 28 -19.14 -10.13 35.01
N THR A 29 -19.44 -8.89 35.41
CA THR A 29 -20.00 -7.88 34.49
C THR A 29 -18.93 -7.32 33.55
N HIS A 30 -18.92 -7.77 32.29
CA HIS A 30 -18.02 -7.24 31.27
C HIS A 30 -18.56 -5.94 30.66
N VAL A 31 -17.86 -4.83 30.88
CA VAL A 31 -18.15 -3.53 30.25
C VAL A 31 -17.87 -3.61 28.74
N VAL A 32 -18.93 -3.75 27.93
CA VAL A 32 -18.80 -3.71 26.46
C VAL A 32 -18.67 -2.26 25.99
N PRO A 33 -17.61 -1.87 25.26
CA PRO A 33 -17.45 -0.49 24.81
C PRO A 33 -18.52 -0.13 23.75
N VAL A 34 -19.43 0.80 24.11
CA VAL A 34 -20.55 1.29 23.29
C VAL A 34 -20.15 1.70 21.86
N ASN A 35 -18.90 2.15 21.66
CA ASN A 35 -18.40 2.59 20.35
C ASN A 35 -17.81 1.47 19.44
N GLN A 36 -17.86 0.20 19.84
CA GLN A 36 -17.35 -0.95 19.04
C GLN A 36 -17.78 -0.96 17.56
N PRO A 37 -19.08 -0.88 17.21
CA PRO A 37 -19.50 -0.97 15.79
C PRO A 37 -18.99 0.23 14.97
N GLN A 38 -19.11 1.45 15.51
CA GLN A 38 -18.66 2.68 14.85
C GLN A 38 -17.13 2.69 14.65
N GLN A 39 -16.35 2.21 15.63
CA GLN A 39 -14.90 2.06 15.49
C GLN A 39 -14.51 1.01 14.42
N ARG A 40 -15.20 -0.13 14.37
CA ARG A 40 -14.99 -1.16 13.33
C ARG A 40 -15.32 -0.61 11.93
N GLN A 41 -16.39 0.18 11.79
CA GLN A 41 -16.76 0.82 10.54
C GLN A 41 -15.70 1.85 10.09
N ARG A 42 -15.26 2.75 10.99
CA ARG A 42 -14.20 3.74 10.68
C ARG A 42 -12.90 3.06 10.23
N LYS A 43 -12.47 1.98 10.89
CA LYS A 43 -11.30 1.19 10.48
C LYS A 43 -11.48 0.54 9.10
N ARG A 44 -12.67 -0.01 8.78
CA ARG A 44 -12.99 -0.56 7.46
C ARG A 44 -12.92 0.50 6.36
N VAL A 45 -13.51 1.67 6.57
CA VAL A 45 -13.50 2.78 5.60
C VAL A 45 -12.07 3.30 5.39
N ALA A 46 -11.29 3.50 6.45
CA ALA A 46 -9.91 3.95 6.33
C ALA A 46 -9.03 2.97 5.53
N VAL A 47 -9.17 1.66 5.76
CA VAL A 47 -8.46 0.63 4.98
C VAL A 47 -8.91 0.60 3.51
N ALA A 48 -10.21 0.79 3.24
CA ALA A 48 -10.73 0.85 1.87
C ALA A 48 -10.22 2.09 1.10
N LEU A 49 -10.17 3.26 1.75
CA LEU A 49 -9.63 4.49 1.16
C LEU A 49 -8.12 4.38 0.88
N ALA A 50 -7.35 3.81 1.82
CA ALA A 50 -5.94 3.52 1.60
C ALA A 50 -5.74 2.53 0.43
N GLY A 51 -6.54 1.47 0.35
CA GLY A 51 -6.49 0.52 -0.75
C GLY A 51 -6.84 1.14 -2.12
N MET A 52 -7.80 2.07 -2.16
CA MET A 52 -8.13 2.83 -3.37
C MET A 52 -6.98 3.76 -3.80
N PHE A 53 -6.27 4.39 -2.86
CA PHE A 53 -5.07 5.18 -3.16
C PHE A 53 -3.97 4.29 -3.78
N PHE A 54 -3.63 3.16 -3.14
CA PHE A 54 -2.60 2.26 -3.68
C PHE A 54 -3.00 1.65 -5.02
N PHE A 55 -4.28 1.31 -5.24
CA PHE A 55 -4.77 0.85 -6.53
C PHE A 55 -4.53 1.90 -7.64
N ARG A 56 -4.90 3.17 -7.39
CA ARG A 56 -4.68 4.26 -8.36
C ARG A 56 -3.20 4.48 -8.66
N VAL A 57 -2.35 4.49 -7.63
CA VAL A 57 -0.90 4.68 -7.80
C VAL A 57 -0.28 3.49 -8.54
N GLY A 58 -0.65 2.25 -8.22
CA GLY A 58 -0.23 1.06 -8.95
C GLY A 58 -0.64 1.11 -10.43
N ALA A 59 -1.88 1.53 -10.73
CA ALA A 59 -2.34 1.70 -12.10
C ALA A 59 -1.54 2.77 -12.87
N LEU A 60 -1.19 3.89 -12.23
CA LEU A 60 -0.34 4.93 -12.81
C LEU A 60 1.09 4.45 -13.06
N PHE A 61 1.69 3.69 -12.15
CA PHE A 61 2.99 3.05 -12.37
C PHE A 61 2.96 2.03 -13.50
N GLY A 62 1.89 1.24 -13.62
CA GLY A 62 1.74 0.29 -14.74
C GLY A 62 1.57 0.97 -16.09
N ALA A 63 0.68 1.97 -16.17
CA ALA A 63 0.45 2.74 -17.39
C ALA A 63 1.73 3.47 -17.86
N SER A 64 2.47 4.09 -16.94
CA SER A 64 3.74 4.73 -17.26
C SER A 64 4.84 3.72 -17.61
N ALA A 65 4.88 2.53 -17.01
CA ALA A 65 5.81 1.47 -17.39
C ALA A 65 5.58 0.99 -18.83
N VAL A 66 4.32 0.82 -19.23
CA VAL A 66 3.96 0.48 -20.62
C VAL A 66 4.37 1.60 -21.58
N ALA A 67 4.06 2.86 -21.25
CA ALA A 67 4.43 4.01 -22.08
C ALA A 67 5.96 4.17 -22.23
N LEU A 68 6.71 4.02 -21.13
CA LEU A 68 8.17 4.11 -21.11
C LEU A 68 8.81 2.91 -21.83
N GLY A 69 8.31 1.69 -21.65
CA GLY A 69 8.79 0.51 -22.39
C GLY A 69 8.58 0.64 -23.90
N ALA A 70 7.39 1.08 -24.33
CA ALA A 70 7.07 1.35 -25.73
C ALA A 70 7.94 2.47 -26.31
N PHE A 71 8.14 3.57 -25.56
CA PHE A 71 9.06 4.65 -25.93
C PHE A 71 10.50 4.13 -26.05
N GLY A 72 10.97 3.28 -25.14
CA GLY A 72 12.29 2.67 -25.18
C GLY A 72 12.54 1.89 -26.47
N ALA A 73 11.57 1.06 -26.86
CA ALA A 73 11.68 0.17 -28.02
C ALA A 73 11.59 0.91 -29.37
N HIS A 74 10.71 1.92 -29.48
CA HIS A 74 10.38 2.57 -30.77
C HIS A 74 10.93 3.99 -30.92
N GLY A 75 11.08 4.72 -29.81
CA GLY A 75 11.52 6.12 -29.77
C GLY A 75 12.99 6.27 -29.36
N LEU A 76 13.35 5.81 -28.17
CA LEU A 76 14.69 5.99 -27.59
C LEU A 76 15.77 5.28 -28.40
N LYS A 77 15.48 4.10 -28.96
CA LYS A 77 16.37 3.37 -29.89
C LYS A 77 16.72 4.16 -31.17
N LYS A 78 15.97 5.21 -31.52
CA LYS A 78 16.28 6.14 -32.63
C LYS A 78 17.12 7.35 -32.18
N ARG A 79 17.46 7.45 -30.90
CA ARG A 79 18.19 8.56 -30.28
C ARG A 79 19.48 8.12 -29.57
N ILE A 80 19.51 6.89 -29.06
CA ILE A 80 20.65 6.28 -28.37
C ILE A 80 21.06 5.02 -29.14
N SER A 81 22.35 4.93 -29.52
CA SER A 81 22.95 3.77 -30.17
C SER A 81 23.55 2.74 -29.20
N ASP A 82 23.85 3.16 -27.96
CA ASP A 82 24.40 2.31 -26.90
C ASP A 82 23.40 1.21 -26.49
N PRO A 83 23.71 -0.08 -26.75
CA PRO A 83 22.79 -1.18 -26.47
C PRO A 83 22.62 -1.44 -24.96
N VAL A 84 23.63 -1.13 -24.14
CA VAL A 84 23.57 -1.32 -22.67
C VAL A 84 22.60 -0.29 -22.07
N LYS A 85 22.65 0.96 -22.52
CA LYS A 85 21.67 1.99 -22.13
C LYS A 85 20.24 1.61 -22.53
N LEU A 86 20.03 1.10 -23.74
CA LEU A 86 18.71 0.64 -24.19
C LEU A 86 18.22 -0.59 -23.39
N GLN A 87 19.11 -1.53 -23.06
CA GLN A 87 18.78 -2.67 -22.21
C GLN A 87 18.40 -2.22 -20.79
N ASN A 88 19.18 -1.32 -20.19
CA ASN A 88 18.91 -0.76 -18.86
C ASN A 88 17.53 -0.08 -18.81
N TRP A 89 17.18 0.71 -19.83
CA TRP A 89 15.84 1.30 -19.95
C TRP A 89 14.73 0.25 -19.96
N GLN A 90 14.90 -0.84 -20.70
CA GLN A 90 13.90 -1.92 -20.76
C GLN A 90 13.84 -2.71 -19.43
N THR A 91 14.96 -2.91 -18.74
CA THR A 91 14.99 -3.46 -17.38
C THR A 91 14.19 -2.60 -16.42
N ALA A 92 14.35 -1.27 -16.45
CA ALA A 92 13.59 -0.35 -15.62
C ALA A 92 12.08 -0.41 -15.92
N ALA A 93 11.69 -0.41 -17.20
CA ALA A 93 10.29 -0.56 -17.60
C ALA A 93 9.69 -1.91 -17.17
N HIS A 94 10.45 -3.00 -17.30
CA HIS A 94 10.01 -4.33 -16.88
C HIS A 94 9.82 -4.44 -15.37
N TYR A 95 10.79 -3.98 -14.57
CA TYR A 95 10.69 -3.97 -13.11
C TYR A 95 9.53 -3.09 -12.64
N GLN A 96 9.39 -1.87 -13.19
CA GLN A 96 8.27 -1.00 -12.88
C GLN A 96 6.92 -1.66 -13.19
N LEU A 97 6.78 -2.32 -14.34
CA LEU A 97 5.54 -3.02 -14.70
C LEU A 97 5.26 -4.17 -13.72
N ALA A 98 6.23 -5.06 -13.48
CA ALA A 98 6.08 -6.22 -12.60
C ALA A 98 5.69 -5.82 -11.17
N HIS A 99 6.36 -4.81 -10.60
CA HIS A 99 6.06 -4.34 -9.25
C HIS A 99 4.78 -3.51 -9.17
N SER A 100 4.37 -2.83 -10.25
CA SER A 100 3.06 -2.17 -10.31
C SER A 100 1.90 -3.18 -10.25
N VAL A 101 2.03 -4.32 -10.95
CA VAL A 101 1.04 -5.41 -10.90
C VAL A 101 1.02 -6.07 -9.52
N ALA A 102 2.20 -6.34 -8.94
CA ALA A 102 2.30 -6.82 -7.56
C ALA A 102 1.64 -5.85 -6.55
N MET A 103 1.82 -4.55 -6.76
CA MET A 103 1.21 -3.50 -5.94
C MET A 103 -0.33 -3.45 -6.08
N LEU A 104 -0.90 -3.66 -7.27
CA LEU A 104 -2.35 -3.75 -7.48
C LEU A 104 -2.99 -4.91 -6.68
N ALA A 105 -2.32 -6.06 -6.61
CA ALA A 105 -2.71 -7.17 -5.76
C ALA A 105 -2.46 -6.88 -4.26
N ALA A 106 -1.36 -6.18 -3.95
CA ALA A 106 -0.98 -5.78 -2.60
C ALA A 106 -1.73 -4.56 -2.04
N ARG A 107 -2.73 -4.00 -2.75
CA ARG A 107 -3.43 -2.75 -2.36
C ARG A 107 -3.99 -2.75 -0.92
N GLY A 108 -4.37 -3.92 -0.39
CA GLY A 108 -4.82 -4.09 0.99
C GLY A 108 -3.70 -4.10 2.06
N ASN A 109 -2.44 -4.07 1.64
CA ASN A 109 -1.24 -4.06 2.48
C ASN A 109 -0.46 -2.75 2.24
N PRO A 110 -0.64 -1.73 3.10
CA PRO A 110 0.02 -0.44 2.96
C PRO A 110 1.55 -0.50 3.01
N VAL A 111 2.12 -1.42 3.79
CA VAL A 111 3.58 -1.53 3.98
C VAL A 111 4.22 -2.06 2.69
N ALA A 112 3.70 -3.15 2.13
CA ALA A 112 4.17 -3.69 0.85
C ALA A 112 3.98 -2.68 -0.29
N SER A 113 2.81 -2.02 -0.34
CA SER A 113 2.51 -1.00 -1.35
C SER A 113 3.45 0.21 -1.27
N THR A 114 3.80 0.67 -0.06
CA THR A 114 4.77 1.76 0.14
C THR A 114 6.17 1.36 -0.31
N PHE A 115 6.60 0.14 0.01
CA PHE A 115 7.88 -0.39 -0.47
C PHE A 115 7.93 -0.52 -2.00
N PHE A 116 6.84 -0.94 -2.66
CA PHE A 116 6.79 -0.95 -4.12
C PHE A 116 6.81 0.46 -4.74
N ILE A 117 6.10 1.44 -4.19
CA ILE A 117 6.17 2.84 -4.67
C ILE A 117 7.60 3.36 -4.56
N ALA A 118 8.20 3.26 -3.36
CA ALA A 118 9.55 3.74 -3.10
C ALA A 118 10.57 3.02 -3.99
N GLY A 119 10.47 1.69 -4.09
CA GLY A 119 11.34 0.85 -4.89
C GLY A 119 11.24 1.13 -6.39
N MET A 120 10.03 1.23 -6.97
CA MET A 120 9.86 1.57 -8.39
C MET A 120 10.42 2.97 -8.70
N THR A 121 10.13 3.95 -7.84
CA THR A 121 10.62 5.33 -8.00
C THR A 121 12.15 5.40 -7.94
N MET A 122 12.77 4.74 -6.96
CA MET A 122 14.22 4.77 -6.75
C MET A 122 15.02 3.85 -7.69
N PHE A 123 14.49 2.68 -8.06
CA PHE A 123 15.18 1.73 -8.95
C PHE A 123 14.93 2.04 -10.43
N SER A 124 13.67 2.20 -10.83
CA SER A 124 13.34 2.37 -12.25
C SER A 124 13.57 3.83 -12.67
N GLY A 125 13.18 4.77 -11.81
CA GLY A 125 13.38 6.20 -12.03
C GLY A 125 14.85 6.61 -12.18
N SER A 126 15.75 6.07 -11.34
CA SER A 126 17.19 6.33 -11.45
C SER A 126 17.77 5.81 -12.77
N ILE A 127 17.38 4.60 -13.17
CA ILE A 127 17.88 3.97 -14.40
C ILE A 127 17.40 4.73 -15.64
N TYR A 128 16.14 5.20 -15.69
CA TYR A 128 15.69 6.08 -16.78
C TYR A 128 16.50 7.38 -16.83
N ALA A 129 16.71 8.03 -15.67
CA ALA A 129 17.44 9.29 -15.57
C ALA A 129 18.89 9.13 -16.05
N LEU A 130 19.61 8.12 -15.54
CA LEU A 130 20.98 7.76 -15.96
C LEU A 130 21.06 7.35 -17.43
N THR A 131 20.01 6.75 -17.99
CA THR A 131 19.98 6.41 -19.42
C THR A 131 19.92 7.66 -20.30
N LEU A 132 19.12 8.66 -19.90
CA LEU A 132 18.98 9.93 -20.63
C LEU A 132 20.23 10.79 -20.52
N ASP A 133 20.79 10.93 -19.32
CA ASP A 133 21.95 11.79 -19.06
C ASP A 133 22.75 11.29 -17.83
N VAL A 134 23.86 10.59 -18.08
CA VAL A 134 24.71 10.02 -17.03
C VAL A 134 25.40 11.11 -16.21
N GLU A 135 25.83 12.21 -16.84
CA GLU A 135 26.61 13.24 -16.17
C GLU A 135 25.74 14.05 -15.21
N ARG A 136 24.56 14.47 -15.68
CA ARG A 136 23.58 15.21 -14.88
C ARG A 136 22.97 14.37 -13.76
N PHE A 137 22.70 13.09 -14.01
CA PHE A 137 22.02 12.21 -13.05
C PHE A 137 22.96 11.22 -12.34
N ARG A 138 24.28 11.40 -12.40
CA ARG A 138 25.29 10.52 -11.77
C ARG A 138 25.02 10.22 -10.29
N TRP A 139 24.45 11.20 -9.56
CA TRP A 139 24.06 11.07 -8.15
C TRP A 139 22.94 10.03 -7.92
N ALA A 140 22.17 9.69 -8.94
CA ALA A 140 21.12 8.66 -8.87
C ALA A 140 21.68 7.22 -8.96
N GLY A 141 22.97 7.04 -9.28
CA GLY A 141 23.62 5.72 -9.33
C GLY A 141 23.44 4.93 -8.02
N PRO A 142 23.86 5.46 -6.86
CA PRO A 142 23.64 4.86 -5.54
C PRO A 142 22.17 4.73 -5.11
N VAL A 143 21.23 5.44 -5.75
CA VAL A 143 19.79 5.34 -5.44
C VAL A 143 19.19 4.04 -5.97
N THR A 144 19.70 3.53 -7.10
CA THR A 144 19.27 2.28 -7.72
C THR A 144 19.29 1.07 -6.76
N PRO A 145 20.41 0.71 -6.09
CA PRO A 145 20.43 -0.44 -5.18
C PRO A 145 19.51 -0.25 -3.96
N ILE A 146 19.34 0.97 -3.46
CA ILE A 146 18.38 1.27 -2.37
C ILE A 146 16.95 0.99 -2.84
N GLY A 147 16.60 1.40 -4.08
CA GLY A 147 15.35 1.03 -4.72
C GLY A 147 15.16 -0.49 -4.83
N GLY A 148 16.20 -1.22 -5.24
CA GLY A 148 16.19 -2.68 -5.30
C GLY A 148 15.90 -3.34 -3.95
N ILE A 149 16.50 -2.84 -2.86
CA ILE A 149 16.22 -3.30 -1.49
C ILE A 149 14.76 -3.02 -1.12
N CYS A 150 14.21 -1.84 -1.44
CA CYS A 150 12.79 -1.56 -1.21
C CYS A 150 11.87 -2.52 -1.99
N LEU A 151 12.19 -2.85 -3.24
CA LEU A 151 11.42 -3.83 -4.02
C LEU A 151 11.43 -5.23 -3.37
N ILE A 152 12.59 -5.68 -2.88
CA ILE A 152 12.74 -6.94 -2.13
C ILE A 152 11.90 -6.90 -0.85
N LEU A 153 11.99 -5.82 -0.06
CA LEU A 153 11.20 -5.65 1.18
C LEU A 153 9.69 -5.63 0.91
N GLY A 154 9.26 -5.09 -0.24
CA GLY A 154 7.87 -5.15 -0.70
C GLY A 154 7.36 -6.59 -0.83
N TRP A 155 8.13 -7.46 -1.51
CA TRP A 155 7.82 -8.88 -1.64
C TRP A 155 7.90 -9.64 -0.30
N LEU A 156 8.94 -9.41 0.51
CA LEU A 156 9.08 -10.05 1.81
C LEU A 156 7.92 -9.67 2.76
N THR A 157 7.41 -8.43 2.67
CA THR A 157 6.23 -8.00 3.41
C THR A 157 4.97 -8.78 3.02
N LEU A 158 4.87 -9.26 1.77
CA LEU A 158 3.76 -10.10 1.32
C LEU A 158 3.85 -11.53 1.88
N VAL A 159 5.05 -12.11 2.04
CA VAL A 159 5.26 -13.44 2.62
C VAL A 159 4.64 -13.56 4.02
N PHE A 160 4.78 -12.51 4.84
CA PHE A 160 4.23 -12.47 6.21
C PHE A 160 2.85 -11.80 6.29
N SER A 161 2.25 -11.43 5.16
CA SER A 161 0.95 -10.76 5.13
C SER A 161 -0.17 -11.75 5.43
N ARG A 162 -0.93 -11.54 6.51
CA ARG A 162 -2.11 -12.37 6.84
C ARG A 162 -3.17 -12.26 5.74
N GLY A 163 -3.23 -13.29 4.90
CA GLY A 163 -3.90 -13.34 3.60
C GLY A 163 -5.24 -12.61 3.50
N ARG A 164 -5.18 -11.38 3.00
CA ARG A 164 -6.29 -10.71 2.31
C ARG A 164 -5.76 -10.10 1.02
N ILE A 165 -5.29 -10.97 0.12
CA ILE A 165 -5.23 -10.62 -1.30
C ILE A 165 -6.69 -10.46 -1.73
N GLN A 166 -7.14 -9.21 -1.76
CA GLN A 166 -8.39 -8.85 -2.40
C GLN A 166 -8.07 -8.89 -3.89
N LEU A 167 -8.43 -9.98 -4.56
CA LEU A 167 -8.48 -10.03 -6.01
C LEU A 167 -9.69 -9.19 -6.43
#